data_AF-A0A2N5A8J4-F1
#
_entry.id   AF-A0A2N5A8J4-F1
#
_cell.length_a   1.000
_cell.length_b   1.000
_cell.length_c   1.000
_cell.angle_alpha   90.00
_cell.angle_beta   90.00
_cell.angle_gamma   90.00
#
_symmetry.space_group_name_H-M   'P 1'
#
loop_
_entity.id
_entity.type
_entity.pdbx_description
1 polymer ?
#
loop_
_entity_poly.entity_id
_entity_poly.type
_entity_poly.pdbx_seq_one_letter_code
_entity_poly.pdbx_strand_id
1 'polypeptide(L)'
;MGLLKSNGVLNNFLLWLGVIDQPLEILHTNLAVYIGIVYAYLPFMVLPIYTALTRIDYSLVEASLDLGARPLKTFFQVIVPLTKGGIIAGSMLVFIPAVGEFVIPELLGGPDSIMIGRVLWQEFFNNRDWPVASAVAIVMLLLLIVPIMWFHKHQQKQMGEQG
;
A
#
# COMPACT_ATOMS: atom_id res chain seq x y z
N MET A 1 8.49 -13.37 19.88
CA MET A 1 7.45 -14.39 19.62
C MET A 1 6.63 -13.90 18.43
N GLY A 2 6.83 -14.48 17.24
CA GLY A 2 6.25 -13.93 16.00
C GLY A 2 4.84 -14.45 15.76
N LEU A 3 3.87 -13.55 15.58
CA LEU A 3 2.47 -13.90 15.31
C LEU A 3 2.32 -14.82 14.08
N LEU A 4 3.15 -14.64 13.05
CA LEU A 4 3.13 -15.36 11.77
C LEU A 4 4.09 -16.55 11.68
N LYS A 5 4.81 -16.89 12.76
CA LYS A 5 5.68 -18.08 12.76
C LYS A 5 4.85 -19.36 12.64
N SER A 6 5.46 -20.44 12.15
CA SER A 6 4.81 -21.75 12.07
C SER A 6 4.29 -22.24 13.43
N ASN A 7 4.94 -21.85 14.54
CA ASN A 7 4.47 -22.08 15.93
C ASN A 7 3.89 -20.82 16.61
N GLY A 8 3.48 -19.83 15.82
CA GLY A 8 2.97 -18.54 16.29
C GLY A 8 1.53 -18.58 16.77
N VAL A 9 1.07 -17.45 17.33
CA VAL A 9 -0.29 -17.31 17.90
C VAL A 9 -1.37 -17.57 16.84
N LEU A 10 -1.15 -17.15 15.59
CA LEU A 10 -2.10 -17.35 14.50
C LEU A 10 -2.35 -18.84 14.21
N ASN A 11 -1.28 -19.61 14.01
CA ASN A 11 -1.39 -21.04 13.73
C ASN A 11 -1.98 -21.80 14.91
N ASN A 12 -1.55 -21.49 16.14
CA ASN A 12 -2.11 -22.15 17.34
C ASN A 12 -3.62 -21.85 17.50
N PHE A 13 -4.06 -20.63 17.17
CA PHE A 13 -5.48 -20.27 17.22
C PHE A 13 -6.29 -20.96 16.11
N LEU A 14 -5.76 -21.03 14.88
CA LEU A 14 -6.42 -21.70 13.75
C LEU A 14 -6.49 -23.23 13.91
N LEU A 15 -5.44 -23.84 14.47
CA LEU A 15 -5.41 -25.26 14.85
C LEU A 15 -6.42 -25.54 15.97
N TRP A 16 -6.50 -24.67 16.98
CA TRP A 16 -7.49 -24.79 18.07
C TRP A 16 -8.94 -24.69 17.55
N LEU A 17 -9.20 -23.84 16.56
CA LEU A 17 -10.49 -23.71 15.88
C LEU A 17 -10.82 -24.88 14.94
N GLY A 18 -9.87 -25.78 14.66
CA GLY A 18 -10.06 -26.89 13.72
C GLY A 18 -10.21 -26.46 12.26
N VAL A 19 -9.77 -25.24 11.91
CA VAL A 19 -9.86 -24.68 10.55
C VAL A 19 -8.71 -25.15 9.66
N ILE A 20 -7.58 -25.52 10.25
CA ILE A 20 -6.39 -26.05 9.56
C ILE A 20 -5.89 -27.31 10.27
N ASP A 21 -5.40 -28.30 9.52
CA ASP A 21 -4.83 -29.55 10.07
C ASP A 21 -3.31 -29.47 10.28
N GLN A 22 -2.63 -28.54 9.60
CA GLN A 22 -1.18 -28.31 9.67
C GLN A 22 -0.86 -26.82 9.77
N PRO A 23 0.22 -26.42 10.46
CA PRO A 23 0.55 -25.01 10.63
C PRO A 23 0.87 -24.35 9.28
N LEU A 24 0.29 -23.18 9.03
CA LEU A 24 0.58 -22.41 7.83
C LEU A 24 2.01 -21.85 7.89
N GLU A 25 2.82 -22.14 6.88
CA GLU A 25 4.15 -21.55 6.70
C GLU A 25 4.02 -20.18 6.02
N ILE A 26 3.59 -19.18 6.80
CA ILE A 26 3.40 -17.82 6.28
C ILE A 26 4.71 -17.03 6.32
N LEU A 27 5.49 -17.17 7.39
CA LEU A 27 6.78 -16.48 7.51
C LEU A 27 7.76 -16.95 6.42
N HIS A 28 8.58 -16.03 5.92
CA HIS A 28 9.50 -16.25 4.80
C HIS A 28 8.81 -16.51 3.45
N THR A 29 7.59 -15.98 3.27
CA THR A 29 6.87 -16.02 1.99
C THR A 29 6.50 -14.61 1.53
N ASN A 30 6.20 -14.47 0.24
CA ASN A 30 5.65 -13.23 -0.32
C ASN A 30 4.34 -12.81 0.35
N LEU A 31 3.57 -13.77 0.89
CA LEU A 31 2.33 -13.48 1.59
C LEU A 31 2.58 -12.75 2.92
N ALA A 32 3.61 -13.15 3.69
CA ALA A 32 4.01 -12.41 4.89
C ALA A 32 4.49 -10.99 4.55
N VAL A 33 5.20 -10.83 3.42
CA VAL A 33 5.63 -9.50 2.94
C VAL A 33 4.44 -8.63 2.59
N TYR A 34 3.45 -9.14 1.83
CA TYR A 34 2.25 -8.38 1.49
C TYR A 34 1.45 -7.97 2.72
N ILE A 35 1.25 -8.89 3.68
CA ILE A 35 0.59 -8.56 4.94
C ILE A 35 1.36 -7.49 5.70
N GLY A 36 2.69 -7.60 5.79
CA GLY A 36 3.55 -6.63 6.45
C GLY A 36 3.46 -5.24 5.82
N ILE A 37 3.54 -5.15 4.49
CA ILE A 37 3.43 -3.89 3.74
C ILE A 37 2.05 -3.27 3.93
N VAL A 38 0.97 -4.05 3.76
CA VAL A 38 -0.39 -3.54 3.95
C VAL A 38 -0.55 -3.03 5.37
N TYR A 39 -0.15 -3.79 6.39
CA TYR A 39 -0.26 -3.39 7.78
C TYR A 39 0.54 -2.12 8.10
N ALA A 40 1.78 -2.03 7.63
CA ALA A 40 2.66 -0.89 7.88
C ALA A 40 2.14 0.40 7.23
N TYR A 41 1.56 0.29 6.02
CA TYR A 41 1.18 1.45 5.21
C TYR A 41 -0.32 1.78 5.22
N LEU A 42 -1.16 0.94 5.84
CA LEU A 42 -2.60 1.19 5.97
C LEU A 42 -2.93 2.57 6.56
N PRO A 43 -2.27 3.06 7.63
CA PRO A 43 -2.56 4.38 8.18
C PRO A 43 -2.35 5.50 7.16
N PHE A 44 -1.32 5.40 6.33
CA PHE A 44 -1.00 6.39 5.30
C PHE A 44 -2.04 6.42 4.17
N MET A 45 -2.69 5.29 3.87
CA MET A 45 -3.81 5.24 2.93
C MET A 45 -5.10 5.80 3.55
N VAL A 46 -5.35 5.49 4.81
CA VAL A 46 -6.62 5.83 5.48
C VAL A 46 -6.74 7.33 5.73
N LEU A 47 -5.67 8.02 6.13
CA LEU A 47 -5.75 9.45 6.49
C LEU A 47 -6.25 10.35 5.33
N PRO A 48 -5.75 10.23 4.08
CA PRO A 48 -6.23 11.04 2.96
C PRO A 48 -7.64 10.67 2.52
N ILE A 49 -8.00 9.37 2.56
CA ILE A 49 -9.37 8.92 2.28
C ILE A 49 -10.34 9.48 3.31
N TYR A 50 -10.01 9.38 4.60
CA TYR A 50 -10.83 9.92 5.68
C TYR A 50 -11.07 11.42 5.50
N THR A 51 -10.02 12.17 5.18
CA THR A 51 -10.10 13.62 4.92
C THR A 51 -10.97 13.93 3.70
N ALA A 52 -10.97 13.09 2.67
CA ALA A 52 -11.85 13.26 1.52
C ALA A 52 -13.32 12.90 1.85
N LEU A 53 -13.55 11.85 2.64
CA LEU A 53 -14.88 11.43 3.07
C LEU A 53 -15.56 12.50 3.92
N THR A 54 -14.85 13.13 4.87
CA THR A 54 -15.43 14.17 5.75
C THR A 54 -15.79 15.46 5.01
N ARG A 55 -15.33 15.62 3.77
CA ARG A 55 -15.66 16.77 2.91
C ARG A 55 -16.80 16.50 1.93
N ILE A 56 -17.33 15.27 1.87
CA ILE A 56 -18.48 14.94 1.03
C ILE A 56 -19.71 15.65 1.56
N ASP A 57 -20.48 16.25 0.65
CA ASP A 57 -21.86 16.66 0.92
C ASP A 57 -22.75 15.41 1.04
N TYR A 58 -23.20 15.12 2.26
CA TYR A 58 -23.98 13.93 2.56
C TYR A 58 -25.35 13.92 1.85
N SER A 59 -25.86 15.07 1.42
CA SER A 59 -27.11 15.15 0.65
C SER A 59 -27.05 14.37 -0.67
N LEU A 60 -25.85 14.24 -1.28
CA LEU A 60 -25.64 13.43 -2.48
C LEU A 60 -25.82 11.93 -2.20
N VAL A 61 -25.47 11.49 -1.00
CA VAL A 61 -25.63 10.10 -0.55
C VAL A 61 -27.11 9.83 -0.27
N GLU A 62 -27.78 10.74 0.42
CA GLU A 62 -29.23 10.66 0.68
C GLU A 62 -30.04 10.63 -0.62
N ALA A 63 -29.78 11.55 -1.54
CA ALA A 63 -30.45 11.60 -2.85
C ALA A 63 -30.27 10.30 -3.65
N SER A 64 -29.10 9.67 -3.59
CA SER A 64 -28.86 8.37 -4.23
C SER A 64 -29.73 7.27 -3.62
N LEU A 65 -29.85 7.24 -2.29
CA LEU A 65 -30.69 6.27 -1.58
C LEU A 65 -32.19 6.51 -1.86
N ASP A 66 -32.62 7.78 -1.90
CA ASP A 66 -34.01 8.17 -2.21
C ASP A 66 -34.43 7.77 -3.63
N LEU A 67 -33.50 7.82 -4.58
CA LEU A 67 -33.70 7.32 -5.95
C LEU A 67 -33.70 5.79 -6.05
N GLY A 68 -33.67 5.07 -4.91
CA GLY A 68 -33.73 3.63 -4.84
C GLY A 68 -32.38 2.92 -5.07
N ALA A 69 -31.26 3.63 -5.03
CA ALA A 69 -29.96 2.98 -5.12
C ALA A 69 -29.67 2.16 -3.84
N ARG A 70 -29.15 0.94 -4.02
CA ARG A 70 -28.68 0.11 -2.89
C ARG A 70 -27.38 0.71 -2.34
N PRO A 71 -27.04 0.52 -1.05
CA PRO A 71 -25.82 1.08 -0.44
C PRO A 71 -24.53 0.78 -1.23
N LEU A 72 -24.41 -0.43 -1.78
CA LEU A 72 -23.25 -0.82 -2.60
C LEU A 72 -23.17 0.02 -3.89
N LYS A 73 -24.30 0.31 -4.51
CA LYS A 73 -24.39 1.16 -5.72
C LYS A 73 -24.04 2.60 -5.37
N THR A 74 -24.59 3.14 -4.28
CA THR A 74 -24.25 4.47 -3.77
C THR A 74 -22.75 4.60 -3.46
N PHE A 75 -22.14 3.56 -2.87
CA PHE A 75 -20.70 3.55 -2.59
C PHE A 75 -19.86 3.70 -3.87
N PHE A 76 -20.07 2.85 -4.87
CA PHE A 76 -19.25 2.88 -6.09
C PHE A 76 -19.60 4.03 -7.05
N GLN A 77 -20.84 4.52 -7.05
CA GLN A 77 -21.29 5.57 -7.99
C GLN A 77 -21.23 6.98 -7.42
N VAL A 78 -21.25 7.14 -6.10
CA VAL A 78 -21.24 8.45 -5.43
C VAL A 78 -19.99 8.62 -4.58
N ILE A 79 -19.79 7.76 -3.59
CA ILE A 79 -18.72 7.94 -2.60
C ILE A 79 -17.33 7.79 -3.24
N VAL A 80 -17.09 6.73 -4.02
CA VAL A 80 -15.78 6.47 -4.66
C VAL A 80 -15.38 7.59 -5.64
N PRO A 81 -16.25 8.05 -6.56
CA PRO A 81 -15.92 9.15 -7.46
C PRO A 81 -15.68 10.48 -6.74
N LEU A 82 -16.44 10.78 -5.69
CA LEU A 82 -16.27 12.01 -4.90
C LEU A 82 -14.98 11.98 -4.06
N THR A 83 -14.58 10.80 -3.57
CA THR A 83 -13.33 10.62 -2.81
C THR A 83 -12.10 10.34 -3.65
N LYS A 84 -12.22 10.31 -4.99
CA LYS A 84 -11.11 9.95 -5.90
C LYS A 84 -9.82 10.73 -5.62
N GLY A 85 -9.93 12.01 -5.26
CA GLY A 85 -8.76 12.85 -4.94
C GLY A 85 -8.03 12.36 -3.69
N GLY A 86 -8.77 11.95 -2.65
CA GLY A 86 -8.21 11.36 -1.44
C GLY A 86 -7.61 9.98 -1.67
N ILE A 87 -8.25 9.16 -2.51
CA ILE A 87 -7.71 7.84 -2.90
C ILE A 87 -6.37 8.02 -3.61
N ILE A 88 -6.28 8.92 -4.59
CA ILE A 88 -5.03 9.16 -5.32
C ILE A 88 -3.95 9.72 -4.39
N ALA A 89 -4.29 10.69 -3.54
CA ALA A 89 -3.34 11.24 -2.57
C ALA A 89 -2.82 10.16 -1.60
N GLY A 90 -3.70 9.29 -1.08
CA GLY A 90 -3.33 8.15 -0.24
C GLY A 90 -2.44 7.15 -0.97
N SER A 91 -2.79 6.78 -2.21
CA SER A 91 -1.97 5.87 -3.01
C SER A 91 -0.56 6.41 -3.24
N MET A 92 -0.41 7.71 -3.49
CA MET A 92 0.92 8.32 -3.63
C MET A 92 1.70 8.32 -2.32
N LEU A 93 1.04 8.60 -1.20
CA LEU A 93 1.67 8.62 0.12
C LEU A 93 2.20 7.22 0.52
N VAL A 94 1.50 6.16 0.11
CA VAL A 94 1.93 4.77 0.29
C VAL A 94 3.00 4.35 -0.71
N PHE A 95 2.89 4.79 -1.96
CA PHE A 95 3.81 4.41 -3.05
C PHE A 95 5.26 4.79 -2.75
N ILE A 96 5.48 6.01 -2.22
CA ILE A 96 6.82 6.54 -1.94
C ILE A 96 7.65 5.60 -1.04
N PRO A 97 7.19 5.27 0.18
CA PRO A 97 7.95 4.37 1.05
C PRO A 97 7.88 2.90 0.59
N ALA A 98 6.77 2.45 -0.02
CA ALA A 98 6.62 1.05 -0.44
C ALA A 98 7.62 0.63 -1.53
N VAL A 99 7.98 1.52 -2.46
CA VAL A 99 8.98 1.23 -3.51
C VAL A 99 10.37 1.01 -2.93
N GLY A 100 10.73 1.78 -1.89
CA GLY A 100 12.03 1.69 -1.21
C GLY A 100 12.08 0.71 -0.06
N GLU A 101 10.99 -0.01 0.18
CA GLU A 101 10.89 -0.92 1.30
C GLU A 101 11.89 -2.08 1.17
N PHE A 102 12.73 -2.24 2.18
CA PHE A 102 13.70 -3.32 2.27
C PHE A 102 13.64 -4.06 3.61
N VAL A 103 13.15 -3.40 4.66
CA VAL A 103 13.10 -3.96 6.02
C VAL A 103 12.06 -5.06 6.11
N ILE A 104 10.85 -4.81 5.59
CA ILE A 104 9.77 -5.80 5.59
C ILE A 104 10.14 -7.07 4.79
N PRO A 105 10.58 -6.99 3.52
CA PRO A 105 10.97 -8.19 2.78
C PRO A 105 12.22 -8.88 3.37
N GLU A 106 13.13 -8.15 4.01
CA GLU A 106 14.29 -8.75 4.68
C GLU A 106 13.90 -9.50 5.97
N LEU A 107 12.93 -8.97 6.73
CA LEU A 107 12.52 -9.57 8.01
C LEU A 107 11.44 -10.64 7.88
N LEU A 108 10.54 -10.51 6.90
CA LEU A 108 9.36 -11.37 6.74
C LEU A 108 9.40 -12.21 5.47
N GLY A 109 10.18 -11.82 4.47
CA GLY A 109 10.24 -12.47 3.16
C GLY A 109 11.19 -13.64 3.09
N GLY A 110 11.00 -14.45 2.05
CA GLY A 110 11.88 -15.58 1.73
C GLY A 110 13.01 -15.17 0.78
N PRO A 111 13.85 -16.13 0.35
CA PRO A 111 14.87 -15.89 -0.68
C PRO A 111 14.26 -15.34 -1.99
N ASP A 112 13.03 -15.74 -2.31
CA ASP A 112 12.33 -15.34 -3.53
C ASP A 112 11.58 -13.98 -3.41
N SER A 113 11.59 -13.36 -2.22
CA SER A 113 10.96 -12.06 -1.97
C SER A 113 11.89 -10.92 -2.43
N ILE A 114 11.98 -10.74 -3.75
CA ILE A 114 12.80 -9.72 -4.38
C ILE A 114 12.01 -8.40 -4.47
N MET A 115 12.52 -7.35 -3.82
CA MET A 115 12.03 -5.99 -3.93
C MET A 115 13.19 -5.06 -4.26
N ILE A 116 12.94 -3.97 -4.99
CA ILE A 116 13.98 -3.04 -5.45
C ILE A 116 14.82 -2.50 -4.29
N GLY A 117 14.17 -2.11 -3.18
CA GLY A 117 14.88 -1.65 -1.97
C GLY A 117 15.81 -2.71 -1.38
N ARG A 118 15.39 -3.99 -1.37
CA ARG A 118 16.20 -5.12 -0.89
C ARG A 118 17.39 -5.40 -1.81
N VAL A 119 17.19 -5.36 -3.13
CA VAL A 119 18.27 -5.52 -4.11
C VAL A 119 19.32 -4.43 -3.93
N LEU A 120 18.88 -3.17 -3.82
CA LEU A 120 19.77 -2.04 -3.58
C LEU A 120 20.59 -2.22 -2.30
N TRP A 121 19.95 -2.64 -1.20
CA TRP A 121 20.63 -2.95 0.06
C TRP A 121 21.69 -4.05 -0.12
N GLN A 122 21.32 -5.15 -0.78
CA GLN A 122 22.21 -6.28 -1.01
C GLN A 122 23.42 -5.90 -1.88
N GLU A 123 23.21 -5.15 -2.96
CA GLU A 123 24.32 -4.73 -3.83
C GLU A 123 25.28 -3.75 -3.14
N PHE A 124 24.76 -2.82 -2.32
CA PHE A 124 25.60 -1.91 -1.54
C PHE A 124 26.41 -2.61 -0.44
N PHE A 125 25.76 -3.45 0.36
CA PHE A 125 26.35 -3.93 1.62
C PHE A 125 26.89 -5.36 1.57
N ASN A 126 26.21 -6.27 0.85
CA ASN A 126 26.63 -7.67 0.78
C ASN A 126 27.62 -7.90 -0.35
N ASN A 127 27.25 -7.49 -1.57
CA ASN A 127 28.09 -7.70 -2.75
C ASN A 127 29.17 -6.63 -2.90
N ARG A 128 28.95 -5.45 -2.30
CA ARG A 128 29.82 -4.27 -2.41
C ARG A 128 30.05 -3.88 -3.87
N ASP A 129 29.03 -4.00 -4.71
CA ASP A 129 29.02 -3.55 -6.09
C ASP A 129 28.40 -2.15 -6.16
N TRP A 130 29.21 -1.15 -5.79
CA TRP A 130 28.80 0.25 -5.76
C TRP A 130 28.34 0.76 -7.13
N PRO A 131 28.97 0.39 -8.26
CA PRO A 131 28.45 0.74 -9.59
C PRO A 131 27.02 0.25 -9.85
N VAL A 132 26.73 -1.04 -9.63
CA VAL A 132 25.40 -1.60 -9.85
C VAL A 132 24.38 -1.00 -8.87
N ALA A 133 24.75 -0.89 -7.60
CA ALA A 133 23.89 -0.31 -6.58
C ALA A 133 23.53 1.16 -6.89
N SER A 134 24.49 1.94 -7.41
CA SER A 134 24.25 3.32 -7.85
C SER A 134 23.31 3.39 -9.05
N ALA A 135 23.44 2.47 -10.02
CA ALA A 135 22.54 2.40 -11.16
C ALA A 135 21.09 2.09 -10.72
N VAL A 136 20.92 1.12 -9.82
CA VAL A 136 19.61 0.76 -9.25
C VAL A 136 19.01 1.94 -8.48
N ALA A 137 19.82 2.66 -7.70
CA ALA A 137 19.39 3.86 -6.96
C ALA A 137 18.88 4.96 -7.89
N ILE A 138 19.56 5.23 -9.01
CA ILE A 138 19.11 6.22 -10.01
C ILE A 138 17.79 5.80 -10.64
N VAL A 139 17.64 4.52 -11.00
CA VAL A 139 16.38 4.00 -11.56
C VAL A 139 15.24 4.15 -10.54
N MET A 140 15.48 3.80 -9.27
CA MET A 140 14.51 3.96 -8.20
C MET A 140 14.14 5.43 -7.98
N LEU A 141 15.10 6.34 -8.04
CA LEU A 141 14.87 7.78 -7.94
C LEU A 141 13.96 8.27 -9.08
N LEU A 142 14.23 7.87 -10.32
CA LEU A 142 13.40 8.22 -11.47
C LEU A 142 11.98 7.65 -11.32
N LEU A 143 11.86 6.41 -10.85
CA LEU A 143 10.58 5.74 -10.63
C LEU A 143 9.74 6.47 -9.56
N LEU A 144 10.36 7.05 -8.54
CA LEU A 144 9.68 7.87 -7.54
C LEU A 144 9.35 9.28 -8.05
N ILE A 145 10.32 9.96 -8.64
CA ILE A 145 10.18 11.39 -9.00
C ILE A 145 9.23 11.59 -10.20
N VAL A 146 9.30 10.75 -11.24
CA VAL A 146 8.53 10.96 -12.47
C VAL A 146 7.00 10.95 -12.22
N PRO A 147 6.42 9.96 -11.52
CA PRO A 147 4.99 9.95 -11.22
C PRO A 147 4.57 11.12 -10.32
N ILE A 148 5.41 11.50 -9.35
CA ILE A 148 5.12 12.61 -8.44
C ILE A 148 5.09 13.93 -9.19
N MET A 149 6.09 14.21 -10.03
CA MET A 149 6.14 15.43 -10.84
C MET A 149 4.97 15.49 -11.83
N TRP A 150 4.66 14.36 -12.49
CA TRP A 150 3.55 14.29 -13.42
C TRP A 150 2.21 14.58 -12.73
N PHE A 151 1.98 13.98 -11.56
CA PHE A 151 0.79 14.23 -10.77
C PHE A 151 0.70 15.68 -10.26
N HIS A 152 1.80 16.21 -9.72
CA HIS A 152 1.83 17.58 -9.20
C HIS A 152 1.49 18.59 -10.30
N LYS A 153 2.01 18.39 -11.52
CA LYS A 153 1.68 19.21 -12.68
C LYS A 153 0.20 19.13 -13.06
N HIS A 154 -0.40 17.94 -12.99
CA HIS A 154 -1.83 17.75 -13.29
C HIS A 154 -2.74 18.38 -12.22
N GLN A 155 -2.36 18.34 -10.94
CA GLN A 155 -3.09 19.03 -9.87
C GLN A 155 -3.04 20.55 -10.01
N GLN A 156 -1.85 21.12 -10.27
CA GLN A 156 -1.69 22.57 -10.45
C GLN A 156 -2.53 23.10 -11.61
N LYS A 157 -2.65 22.32 -12.70
CA LYS A 157 -3.47 22.70 -13.85
C LYS A 157 -4.96 22.77 -13.51
N GLN A 158 -5.46 21.85 -12.67
CA GLN A 158 -6.87 21.86 -12.22
C GLN A 158 -7.18 23.02 -11.26
N MET A 159 -6.21 23.44 -10.43
CA MET A 159 -6.36 24.62 -9.56
C MET A 159 -6.29 25.95 -10.33
N GLY A 160 -5.46 26.02 -11.38
CA GLY A 160 -5.34 27.21 -12.23
C GLY A 160 -6.51 27.44 -13.20
N GLU A 161 -7.30 26.41 -13.49
CA GLU A 161 -8.49 26.49 -14.36
C GLU A 161 -9.78 26.89 -13.59
N GLN A 162 -9.72 26.99 -12.26
CA GLN A 162 -10.86 27.34 -11.38
C GLN A 162 -10.80 28.76 -10.77
N GLY A 163 -9.81 29.58 -11.15
CA GLY A 163 -9.67 30.99 -10.74
C GLY A 163 -10.01 31.94 -11.87
#